data_AF-E4RW29-F1
#
_entry.id   AF-E4RW29-F1
#
_cell.length_a   1.000
_cell.length_b   1.000
_cell.length_c   1.000
_cell.angle_alpha   90.00
_cell.angle_beta   90.00
_cell.angle_gamma   90.00
#
_symmetry.space_group_name_H-M   'P 1'
#
loop_
_entity.id
_entity.type
_entity.pdbx_description
1 polymer ?
#
loop_
_entity_poly.entity_id
_entity_poly.type
_entity_poly.pdbx_seq_one_letter_code
_entity_poly.pdbx_strand_id
1 'polypeptide(L)'
;MKRKLLIVGIAVMVLACSSDKAEEVPPVTNPPSGGNNVTAENVSYKNFAGTFFANKCNACHANGGAGSSHWVFSGYASVQNNAEKIRNAVLVNRIMPQGGSLTEQERTLLDAWFKRNLPEE
;
A
#
# COMPACT_ATOMS: atom_id res chain seq x y z
N MET A 1 35.02 21.85 64.62
CA MET A 1 34.19 22.77 63.81
C MET A 1 33.43 21.95 62.79
N LYS A 2 32.10 22.07 62.79
CA LYS A 2 31.16 21.27 61.98
C LYS A 2 31.22 21.74 60.53
N ARG A 3 31.72 20.92 59.60
CA ARG A 3 31.68 21.23 58.16
C ARG A 3 30.57 20.41 57.50
N LYS A 4 29.71 21.15 56.82
CA LYS A 4 28.36 20.80 56.43
C LYS A 4 28.33 19.71 55.35
N LEU A 5 27.35 18.82 55.52
CA LEU A 5 26.70 18.02 54.48
C LEU A 5 26.58 18.80 53.16
N LEU A 6 26.96 18.18 52.04
CA LEU A 6 26.43 18.51 50.72
C LEU A 6 26.08 17.20 50.00
N ILE A 7 24.79 16.95 49.96
CA ILE A 7 24.09 15.89 49.24
C ILE A 7 24.06 16.29 47.77
N VAL A 8 24.47 15.40 46.87
CA VAL A 8 23.96 15.40 45.48
C VAL A 8 23.60 13.96 45.16
N GLY A 9 22.33 13.63 45.40
CA GLY A 9 21.74 12.35 45.03
C GLY A 9 21.56 12.29 43.53
N ILE A 10 22.15 11.27 42.90
CA ILE A 10 21.92 10.94 41.49
C ILE A 10 20.55 10.25 41.43
N ALA A 11 19.54 10.98 40.97
CA ALA A 11 18.22 10.44 40.69
C ALA A 11 18.28 9.61 39.41
N VAL A 12 18.29 8.28 39.55
CA VAL A 12 18.10 7.35 38.42
C VAL A 12 16.62 7.37 38.05
N MET A 13 16.28 8.17 37.04
CA MET A 13 14.97 8.10 36.39
C MET A 13 14.97 6.93 35.41
N VAL A 14 14.40 5.80 35.84
CA VAL A 14 13.90 4.76 34.94
C VAL A 14 12.52 5.16 34.46
N LEU A 15 12.44 5.70 33.25
CA LEU A 15 11.22 5.79 32.46
C LEU A 15 11.35 4.85 31.27
N ALA A 16 11.16 3.55 31.54
CA ALA A 16 10.92 2.57 30.51
C ALA A 16 9.48 2.76 30.01
N CYS A 17 9.30 3.65 29.03
CA CYS A 17 8.06 3.70 28.27
C CYS A 17 7.99 2.46 27.37
N SER A 18 7.45 1.37 27.90
CA SER A 18 6.93 0.29 27.06
C SER A 18 5.71 0.85 26.33
N SER A 19 5.85 1.16 25.05
CA SER A 19 4.69 1.40 24.19
C SER A 19 4.08 0.04 23.88
N ASP A 20 3.08 -0.35 24.67
CA ASP A 20 2.06 -1.29 24.25
C ASP A 20 1.33 -0.67 23.05
N LYS A 21 1.77 -1.02 21.84
CA LYS A 21 0.94 -0.86 20.65
C LYS A 21 -0.08 -1.98 20.72
N ALA A 22 -1.24 -1.66 21.27
CA ALA A 22 -2.46 -2.40 20.97
C ALA A 22 -2.58 -2.47 19.45
N GLU A 23 -2.52 -3.69 18.92
CA GLU A 23 -2.93 -4.00 17.56
C GLU A 23 -4.43 -3.67 17.46
N GLU A 24 -4.72 -2.41 17.13
CA GLU A 24 -6.06 -2.03 16.73
C GLU A 24 -6.33 -2.71 15.39
N VAL A 25 -6.94 -3.89 15.44
CA VAL A 25 -7.51 -4.56 14.27
C VAL A 25 -8.51 -3.58 13.64
N PRO A 26 -8.20 -2.96 12.50
CA PRO A 26 -9.17 -2.07 11.88
C PRO A 26 -10.36 -2.92 11.42
N PRO A 27 -11.58 -2.35 11.43
CA PRO A 27 -12.77 -3.06 11.00
C PRO A 27 -12.59 -3.53 9.56
N VAL A 28 -12.77 -4.83 9.35
CA VAL A 28 -12.80 -5.50 8.05
C VAL A 28 -13.81 -4.78 7.15
N THR A 29 -13.29 -3.89 6.30
CA THR A 29 -13.97 -3.48 5.09
C THR A 29 -13.54 -4.47 4.03
N ASN A 30 -14.52 -5.17 3.46
CA ASN A 30 -14.38 -6.36 2.62
C ASN A 30 -13.11 -6.33 1.73
N PRO A 31 -12.19 -7.29 1.87
CA PRO A 31 -11.04 -7.36 0.99
C PRO A 31 -11.53 -7.58 -0.45
N PRO A 32 -10.92 -6.94 -1.47
CA PRO A 32 -11.20 -7.29 -2.85
C PRO A 32 -10.96 -8.79 -3.01
N SER A 33 -11.99 -9.50 -3.47
CA SER A 33 -12.06 -10.95 -3.61
C SER A 33 -10.71 -11.59 -4.00
N GLY A 34 -10.11 -12.30 -3.03
CA GLY A 34 -8.87 -13.05 -3.14
C GLY A 34 -8.71 -13.81 -1.83
N GLY A 35 -9.08 -15.09 -1.80
CA GLY A 35 -9.31 -15.90 -0.59
C GLY A 35 -8.10 -16.24 0.27
N ASN A 36 -7.04 -15.43 0.28
CA ASN A 36 -5.84 -15.59 1.10
C ASN A 36 -5.48 -14.22 1.70
N ASN A 37 -4.92 -14.17 2.91
CA ASN A 37 -4.47 -12.92 3.54
C ASN A 37 -3.36 -12.29 2.67
N VAL A 38 -3.72 -11.32 1.82
CA VAL A 38 -2.76 -10.67 0.91
C VAL A 38 -1.98 -9.60 1.67
N THR A 39 -0.66 -9.74 1.66
CA THR A 39 0.30 -8.83 2.31
C THR A 39 1.30 -8.29 1.29
N ALA A 40 2.13 -7.34 1.70
CA ALA A 40 3.19 -6.81 0.84
C ALA A 40 4.19 -7.90 0.39
N GLU A 41 4.38 -8.93 1.21
CA GLU A 41 5.32 -10.03 0.97
C GLU A 41 4.78 -11.08 -0.01
N ASN A 42 3.45 -11.23 -0.11
CA ASN A 42 2.82 -12.28 -0.93
C ASN A 42 1.92 -11.77 -2.07
N VAL A 43 1.65 -10.46 -2.18
CA VAL A 43 0.88 -9.85 -3.28
C VAL A 43 1.33 -10.25 -4.69
N SER A 44 0.42 -10.71 -5.51
CA SER A 44 0.68 -11.07 -6.92
C SER A 44 -0.46 -10.58 -7.81
N TYR A 45 -0.27 -10.74 -9.12
CA TYR A 45 -1.34 -10.43 -10.06
C TYR A 45 -2.57 -11.29 -9.79
N LYS A 46 -2.36 -12.58 -9.56
CA LYS A 46 -3.44 -13.56 -9.33
C LYS A 46 -4.23 -13.32 -8.05
N ASN A 47 -3.56 -12.94 -6.95
CA ASN A 47 -4.24 -12.79 -5.67
C ASN A 47 -4.75 -11.37 -5.38
N PHE A 48 -4.30 -10.35 -6.14
CA PHE A 48 -4.70 -8.95 -5.92
C PHE A 48 -4.71 -8.12 -7.20
N ALA A 49 -3.57 -7.97 -7.89
CA ALA A 49 -3.42 -6.88 -8.86
C ALA A 49 -4.38 -7.02 -10.06
N GLY A 50 -4.67 -8.24 -10.52
CA GLY A 50 -5.61 -8.50 -11.60
C GLY A 50 -7.02 -8.01 -11.28
N THR A 51 -7.56 -8.40 -10.12
CA THR A 51 -8.87 -7.93 -9.64
C THR A 51 -8.85 -6.43 -9.37
N PHE A 52 -7.74 -5.89 -8.86
CA PHE A 52 -7.56 -4.46 -8.65
C PHE A 52 -7.68 -3.67 -9.97
N PHE A 53 -6.92 -4.04 -11.02
CA PHE A 53 -7.01 -3.36 -12.32
C PHE A 53 -8.37 -3.52 -12.98
N ALA A 54 -8.98 -4.71 -12.87
CA ALA A 54 -10.32 -4.96 -13.38
C ALA A 54 -11.36 -4.04 -12.73
N ASN A 55 -11.31 -3.85 -11.40
CA ASN A 55 -12.31 -3.09 -10.67
C ASN A 55 -12.06 -1.58 -10.66
N LYS A 56 -10.79 -1.15 -10.65
CA LYS A 56 -10.41 0.26 -10.45
C LYS A 56 -10.01 0.97 -11.74
N CYS A 57 -9.64 0.24 -12.79
CA CYS A 57 -9.06 0.84 -13.99
C CYS A 57 -9.86 0.53 -15.25
N ASN A 58 -10.40 -0.69 -15.38
CA ASN A 58 -10.99 -1.17 -16.63
C ASN A 58 -12.15 -0.31 -17.16
N ALA A 59 -12.96 0.32 -16.30
CA ALA A 59 -14.09 1.13 -16.75
C ALA A 59 -13.67 2.26 -17.73
N CYS A 60 -12.52 2.89 -17.50
CA CYS A 60 -11.98 3.92 -18.40
C CYS A 60 -10.91 3.37 -19.35
N HIS A 61 -10.20 2.31 -18.95
CA HIS A 61 -9.09 1.74 -19.71
C HIS A 61 -9.47 0.48 -20.51
N ALA A 62 -10.75 0.17 -20.70
CA ALA A 62 -11.19 -0.81 -21.68
C ALA A 62 -11.05 -0.27 -23.12
N ASN A 63 -11.12 -1.15 -24.13
CA ASN A 63 -11.14 -0.72 -25.53
C ASN A 63 -12.31 0.26 -25.78
N GLY A 64 -12.02 1.44 -26.33
CA GLY A 64 -13.00 2.51 -26.55
C GLY A 64 -13.36 3.34 -25.31
N GLY A 65 -12.78 3.04 -24.13
CA GLY A 65 -12.96 3.84 -22.92
C GLY A 65 -12.22 5.18 -22.97
N ALA A 66 -12.60 6.12 -22.10
CA ALA A 66 -12.03 7.48 -22.09
C ALA A 66 -10.50 7.52 -21.84
N GLY A 67 -9.94 6.51 -21.19
CA GLY A 67 -8.50 6.35 -20.94
C GLY A 67 -7.77 5.47 -21.96
N SER A 68 -8.48 4.90 -22.94
CA SER A 68 -7.94 3.92 -23.91
C SER A 68 -6.84 4.48 -24.80
N SER A 69 -6.86 5.79 -25.09
CA SER A 69 -5.80 6.48 -25.85
C SER A 69 -4.45 6.49 -25.13
N HIS A 70 -4.45 6.36 -23.80
CA HIS A 70 -3.23 6.30 -23.01
C HIS A 70 -2.81 4.86 -22.74
N TRP A 71 -3.76 4.00 -22.40
CA TRP A 71 -3.49 2.61 -22.07
C TRP A 71 -4.79 1.82 -22.13
N VAL A 72 -4.74 0.63 -22.73
CA VAL A 72 -5.83 -0.34 -22.71
C VAL A 72 -5.47 -1.49 -21.79
N PHE A 73 -6.29 -1.74 -20.77
CA PHE A 73 -6.20 -2.91 -19.92
C PHE A 73 -6.73 -4.13 -20.68
N SER A 74 -5.88 -5.14 -20.84
CA SER A 74 -6.20 -6.42 -21.48
C SER A 74 -5.53 -7.61 -20.77
N GLY A 75 -5.34 -7.49 -19.45
CA GLY A 75 -4.74 -8.52 -18.61
C GLY A 75 -3.28 -8.24 -18.22
N TYR A 76 -2.61 -9.23 -17.63
CA TYR A 76 -1.29 -9.09 -17.00
C TYR A 76 -0.25 -8.47 -17.94
N ALA A 77 -0.08 -9.03 -19.15
CA ALA A 77 0.90 -8.55 -20.13
C ALA A 77 0.70 -7.06 -20.47
N SER A 78 -0.54 -6.58 -20.55
CA SER A 78 -0.84 -5.17 -20.84
C SER A 78 -0.39 -4.24 -19.71
N VAL A 79 -0.50 -4.69 -18.46
CA VAL A 79 -0.05 -3.97 -17.27
C VAL A 79 1.48 -3.99 -17.23
N GLN A 80 2.08 -5.17 -17.41
CA GLN A 80 3.53 -5.35 -17.35
C GLN A 80 4.25 -4.49 -18.40
N ASN A 81 3.77 -4.51 -19.64
CA ASN A 81 4.33 -3.69 -20.74
C ASN A 81 4.17 -2.18 -20.52
N ASN A 82 3.31 -1.75 -19.59
CA ASN A 82 3.05 -0.34 -19.27
C ASN A 82 3.37 -0.01 -17.80
N ALA A 83 4.12 -0.88 -17.11
CA ALA A 83 4.27 -0.84 -15.66
C ALA A 83 4.76 0.51 -15.13
N GLU A 84 5.81 1.06 -15.73
CA GLU A 84 6.36 2.36 -15.33
C GLU A 84 5.34 3.49 -15.51
N LYS A 85 4.64 3.52 -16.64
CA LYS A 85 3.61 4.53 -16.94
C LYS A 85 2.47 4.46 -15.91
N ILE A 86 1.98 3.26 -15.63
CA ILE A 86 0.91 3.02 -14.67
C ILE A 86 1.36 3.41 -13.26
N ARG A 87 2.55 2.96 -12.82
CA ARG A 87 3.13 3.31 -11.52
C ARG A 87 3.26 4.82 -11.37
N ASN A 88 3.78 5.51 -12.38
CA ASN A 88 3.97 6.95 -12.33
C ASN A 88 2.63 7.69 -12.25
N ALA A 89 1.61 7.28 -13.01
CA ALA A 89 0.29 7.91 -12.96
C ALA A 89 -0.44 7.67 -11.62
N VAL A 90 -0.35 6.46 -11.07
CA VAL A 90 -1.15 6.03 -9.90
C VAL A 90 -0.46 6.31 -8.56
N LEU A 91 0.83 5.98 -8.44
CA LEU A 91 1.55 5.97 -7.16
C LEU A 91 2.44 7.20 -6.98
N VAL A 92 3.07 7.70 -8.05
CA VAL A 92 3.98 8.84 -7.99
C VAL A 92 3.23 10.16 -8.15
N ASN A 93 2.61 10.38 -9.30
CA ASN A 93 1.92 11.64 -9.64
C ASN A 93 0.50 11.70 -9.09
N ARG A 94 -0.08 10.54 -8.75
CA ARG A 94 -1.43 10.41 -8.17
C ARG A 94 -2.52 11.13 -8.97
N ILE A 95 -2.41 11.08 -10.29
CA ILE A 95 -3.38 11.66 -11.24
C ILE A 95 -4.45 10.64 -11.69
N MET A 96 -4.29 9.38 -11.29
CA MET A 96 -5.25 8.29 -11.53
C MET A 96 -5.61 7.59 -10.21
N PRO A 97 -6.85 7.10 -10.06
CA PRO A 97 -7.97 7.20 -11.01
C PRO A 97 -8.61 8.60 -11.04
N GLN A 98 -9.06 9.05 -12.22
CA GLN A 98 -9.84 10.28 -12.35
C GLN A 98 -11.25 10.08 -11.77
N GLY A 99 -11.74 11.04 -11.00
CA GLY A 99 -13.09 10.99 -10.40
C GLY A 99 -13.27 9.90 -9.33
N GLY A 100 -12.19 9.27 -8.88
CA GLY A 100 -12.21 8.23 -7.86
C GLY A 100 -10.99 8.32 -6.95
N SER A 101 -10.86 7.31 -6.08
CA SER A 101 -9.72 7.21 -5.18
C SER A 101 -9.37 5.74 -4.92
N LEU A 102 -8.16 5.52 -4.42
CA LEU A 102 -7.71 4.24 -3.90
C LEU A 102 -7.70 4.30 -2.38
N THR A 103 -7.97 3.19 -1.71
CA THR A 103 -7.72 3.11 -0.27
C THR A 103 -6.21 3.14 0.00
N GLU A 104 -5.83 3.37 1.25
CA GLU A 104 -4.42 3.29 1.65
C GLU A 104 -3.89 1.86 1.46
N GLN A 105 -4.65 0.85 1.89
CA GLN A 105 -4.29 -0.55 1.71
C GLN A 105 -4.11 -0.93 0.23
N GLU A 106 -5.01 -0.47 -0.65
CA GLU A 106 -4.90 -0.69 -2.10
C GLU A 106 -3.60 -0.10 -2.66
N ARG A 107 -3.22 1.11 -2.23
CA ARG A 107 -1.95 1.72 -2.63
C ARG A 107 -0.75 0.97 -2.10
N THR A 108 -0.79 0.54 -0.84
CA THR A 108 0.29 -0.22 -0.21
C THR A 108 0.52 -1.55 -0.92
N LEU A 109 -0.54 -2.31 -1.18
CA LEU A 109 -0.43 -3.59 -1.90
C LEU A 109 0.00 -3.40 -3.35
N LEU A 110 -0.50 -2.37 -4.04
CA LEU A 110 -0.09 -2.08 -5.41
C LEU A 110 1.39 -1.67 -5.49
N ASP A 111 1.86 -0.80 -4.60
CA ASP A 111 3.27 -0.40 -4.53
C ASP A 111 4.18 -1.58 -4.18
N ALA A 112 3.78 -2.44 -3.25
CA ALA A 112 4.50 -3.67 -2.91
C ALA A 112 4.60 -4.61 -4.13
N TRP A 113 3.51 -4.77 -4.89
CA TRP A 113 3.50 -5.59 -6.10
C TRP A 113 4.47 -5.06 -7.18
N PHE A 114 4.51 -3.73 -7.40
CA PHE A 114 5.49 -3.11 -8.29
C PHE A 114 6.93 -3.32 -7.79
N LYS A 115 7.19 -3.13 -6.48
CA LYS A 115 8.52 -3.32 -5.87
C LYS A 115 9.01 -4.77 -5.93
N ARG A 116 8.09 -5.73 -5.95
CA ARG A 116 8.39 -7.16 -6.12
C ARG A 116 8.58 -7.59 -7.57
N ASN A 117 8.70 -6.63 -8.49
CA ASN A 117 8.90 -6.87 -9.91
C ASN A 117 7.73 -7.64 -10.56
N LEU A 118 6.50 -7.24 -10.22
CA LEU A 118 5.26 -7.64 -10.91
C LEU A 118 5.01 -9.16 -10.95
N PRO A 119 5.10 -9.89 -9.82
CA PRO A 119 4.86 -11.34 -9.82
C PRO A 119 3.45 -11.65 -10.32
N GLU A 120 3.34 -12.57 -11.28
CA GLU A 120 2.04 -13.04 -11.78
C GLU A 120 1.37 -13.98 -10.78
N GLU A 121 2.18 -14.86 -10.15
CA GLU A 121 1.79 -15.86 -9.15
C GLU A 121 2.26 -15.49 -7.73
#